data_AF-A0A1S4AGM4-F1
#
_entry.id   AF-A0A1S4AGM4-F1
#
_cell.length_a   1.000
_cell.length_b   1.000
_cell.length_c   1.000
_cell.angle_alpha   90.00
_cell.angle_beta   90.00
_cell.angle_gamma   90.00
#
_symmetry.space_group_name_H-M   'P 1'
#
loop_
_entity.id
_entity.type
_entity.pdbx_description
1 polymer ?
#
loop_
_entity_poly.entity_id
_entity_poly.type
_entity_poly.pdbx_seq_one_letter_code
_entity_poly.pdbx_strand_id
1 'polypeptide(L)'
;MQQLQHRPIVRIYKRCNYVYEFLLKWFNDHAEFILNPFYVSGDSYAGIIIPLIVQLISDGNEAGNKPLINLKGYTLGNPKTFPEDTDYQIPYSHHMGLISDELYE
;
A
#
# COMPACT_ATOMS: atom_id res chain seq x y z
N MET A 1 -25.69 -11.95 0.87
CA MET A 1 -24.75 -10.95 1.46
C MET A 1 -23.46 -11.54 2.06
N GLN A 2 -23.36 -12.84 2.41
CA GLN A 2 -22.11 -13.42 2.95
C GLN A 2 -21.03 -13.77 1.91
N GLN A 3 -21.38 -13.93 0.62
CA GLN A 3 -20.41 -14.39 -0.39
C GLN A 3 -19.39 -13.33 -0.87
N LEU A 4 -19.55 -12.05 -0.52
CA LEU A 4 -18.63 -10.99 -0.94
C LEU A 4 -17.38 -10.88 -0.04
N GLN A 5 -17.41 -11.44 1.18
CA GLN A 5 -16.28 -11.36 2.13
C GLN A 5 -15.09 -12.27 1.81
N HIS A 6 -15.20 -13.12 0.79
CA HIS A 6 -14.14 -14.04 0.36
C HIS A 6 -13.30 -13.52 -0.81
N ARG A 7 -13.67 -12.39 -1.42
CA ARG A 7 -12.85 -11.79 -2.48
C ARG A 7 -11.56 -11.20 -1.86
N PRO A 8 -10.36 -11.54 -2.38
CA PRO A 8 -9.09 -11.04 -1.87
C PRO A 8 -9.07 -9.51 -1.70
N ILE A 9 -9.67 -8.80 -2.65
CA ILE A 9 -9.72 -7.32 -2.65
C ILE A 9 -10.53 -6.76 -1.47
N VAL A 10 -11.62 -7.40 -1.07
CA VAL A 10 -12.46 -6.97 0.05
C VAL A 10 -11.71 -7.13 1.38
N ARG A 11 -10.89 -8.18 1.50
CA ARG A 11 -10.06 -8.42 2.68
C ARG A 11 -8.93 -7.38 2.80
N ILE A 12 -8.28 -7.06 1.68
CA ILE A 12 -7.22 -6.03 1.64
C ILE A 12 -7.80 -4.67 2.01
N TYR A 13 -8.93 -4.29 1.42
CA TYR A 13 -9.61 -3.05 1.73
C TYR A 13 -9.96 -2.94 3.22
N LYS A 14 -10.55 -4.00 3.79
CA LYS A 14 -10.87 -4.05 5.22
C LYS A 14 -9.63 -3.85 6.11
N ARG A 15 -8.50 -4.45 5.76
CA ARG A 15 -7.24 -4.26 6.50
C ARG A 15 -6.71 -2.84 6.39
N CYS A 16 -6.78 -2.22 5.21
CA CYS A 16 -6.35 -0.84 5.01
C CYS A 16 -7.25 0.15 5.76
N ASN A 17 -8.56 -0.16 5.88
CA ASN A 17 -9.46 0.64 6.70
C ASN A 17 -9.06 0.63 8.20
N TYR A 18 -8.61 -0.51 8.73
CA TYR A 18 -8.10 -0.56 10.10
C TYR A 18 -6.84 0.29 10.29
N VAL A 19 -5.97 0.37 9.29
CA VAL A 19 -4.80 1.26 9.34
C VAL A 19 -5.24 2.72 9.31
N TYR A 20 -6.21 3.07 8.46
CA TYR A 20 -6.77 4.42 8.44
C TYR A 20 -7.42 4.80 9.79
N GLU A 21 -8.24 3.93 10.36
CA GLU A 21 -8.83 4.12 11.70
C GLU A 21 -7.76 4.28 12.79
N PHE A 22 -6.68 3.49 12.71
CA PHE A 22 -5.53 3.62 13.61
C PHE A 22 -4.89 5.01 13.47
N LEU A 23 -4.64 5.49 12.25
CA LEU A 23 -4.03 6.80 12.02
C LEU A 23 -4.89 7.94 12.58
N LEU A 24 -6.21 7.90 12.38
CA LEU A 24 -7.11 8.92 12.95
C LEU A 24 -7.01 8.96 14.48
N LYS A 25 -6.99 7.80 15.13
CA LYS A 25 -6.83 7.71 16.59
C LYS A 25 -5.46 8.18 17.05
N TRP A 26 -4.40 7.73 16.38
CA TRP A 26 -3.03 8.11 16.70
C TRP A 26 -2.83 9.63 16.60
N PHE A 27 -3.33 10.27 15.54
CA PHE A 27 -3.22 11.73 15.40
C PHE A 27 -4.11 12.52 16.37
N ASN A 28 -5.21 11.93 16.86
CA ASN A 28 -5.98 12.53 17.95
C ASN A 28 -5.21 12.47 19.28
N ASP A 29 -4.55 11.35 19.57
CA ASP A 29 -3.78 11.16 20.80
C ASP A 29 -2.43 11.90 20.76
N HIS A 30 -1.91 12.18 19.55
CA HIS A 30 -0.63 12.83 19.30
C HIS A 30 -0.78 14.08 18.40
N ALA A 31 -1.63 15.01 18.83
CA ALA A 31 -2.00 16.20 18.08
C ALA A 31 -0.81 17.12 17.74
N GLU A 32 0.29 17.04 18.47
CA GLU A 32 1.54 17.77 18.19
C GLU A 32 2.15 17.45 16.82
N PHE A 33 1.82 16.30 16.23
CA PHE A 33 2.32 15.91 14.90
C PHE A 33 1.36 16.28 13.76
N ILE A 34 0.15 16.80 14.02
CA ILE A 34 -0.89 16.91 12.99
C ILE A 34 -0.53 17.85 11.83
N LEU A 35 0.28 18.88 12.11
CA LEU A 35 0.74 19.83 11.12
C LEU A 35 1.97 19.33 10.34
N ASN A 36 2.63 18.27 10.81
CA ASN A 36 3.82 17.77 10.15
C ASN A 36 3.49 17.18 8.78
N PRO A 37 4.33 17.42 7.75
CA PRO A 37 4.22 16.70 6.49
C PRO A 37 4.18 15.19 6.72
N PHE A 38 3.09 14.53 6.32
CA PHE A 38 2.91 13.10 6.51
C PHE A 38 3.17 12.35 5.20
N TYR A 39 4.04 11.35 5.27
CA TYR A 39 4.37 10.46 4.17
C TYR A 39 4.15 9.02 4.60
N VAL A 40 3.57 8.21 3.71
CA VAL A 40 3.41 6.78 3.94
C VAL A 40 4.47 6.05 3.11
N SER A 41 5.20 5.11 3.70
CA SER A 41 6.21 4.35 2.96
C SER A 41 6.09 2.86 3.25
N GLY A 42 6.56 2.05 2.31
CA GLY A 42 6.62 0.61 2.50
C GLY A 42 7.43 -0.08 1.41
N ASP A 43 7.66 -1.37 1.59
CA ASP A 43 8.47 -2.21 0.71
C ASP A 43 7.72 -3.50 0.32
N SER A 44 8.11 -4.12 -0.79
CA SER A 44 7.56 -5.41 -1.24
C SER A 44 6.04 -5.40 -1.42
N TYR A 45 5.29 -6.27 -0.71
CA TYR A 45 3.83 -6.34 -0.79
C TYR A 45 3.13 -5.03 -0.38
N ALA A 46 3.86 -4.10 0.26
CA ALA A 46 3.38 -2.77 0.56
C ALA A 46 2.92 -1.99 -0.69
N GLY A 47 3.44 -2.32 -1.89
CA GLY A 47 2.98 -1.75 -3.15
C GLY A 47 1.49 -1.93 -3.44
N ILE A 48 0.83 -2.92 -2.82
CA ILE A 48 -0.62 -3.11 -2.91
C ILE A 48 -1.38 -2.29 -1.86
N ILE A 49 -0.87 -2.21 -0.63
CA ILE A 49 -1.63 -1.64 0.51
C ILE A 49 -1.37 -0.14 0.72
N ILE A 50 -0.15 0.35 0.45
CA ILE A 50 0.21 1.75 0.70
C ILE A 50 -0.59 2.69 -0.19
N PRO A 51 -0.73 2.47 -1.52
CA PRO A 51 -1.59 3.32 -2.34
C PRO A 51 -3.04 3.35 -1.85
N LEU A 52 -3.56 2.21 -1.37
CA LEU A 52 -4.93 2.14 -0.85
C LEU A 52 -5.10 2.89 0.48
N ILE A 53 -4.13 2.80 1.38
CA ILE A 53 -4.12 3.57 2.64
C ILE A 53 -4.06 5.07 2.34
N VAL A 54 -3.18 5.48 1.42
CA VAL A 54 -3.04 6.88 0.99
C VAL A 54 -4.35 7.39 0.39
N GLN A 55 -5.03 6.58 -0.42
CA GLN A 55 -6.34 6.91 -0.96
C GLN A 55 -7.38 7.11 0.15
N LEU A 56 -7.46 6.19 1.12
CA LEU A 56 -8.37 6.32 2.27
C LEU A 56 -8.13 7.61 3.08
N ILE A 57 -6.86 7.99 3.27
CA ILE A 57 -6.52 9.26 3.92
C ILE A 57 -6.98 10.46 3.08
N SER A 58 -6.73 10.43 1.77
CA SER A 58 -7.14 11.50 0.85
C SER A 58 -8.65 11.68 0.85
N ASP A 59 -9.40 10.59 0.65
CA ASP A 59 -10.87 10.58 0.66
C ASP A 59 -11.41 11.05 2.01
N GLY A 60 -10.76 10.62 3.10
CA GLY A 60 -11.10 11.04 4.45
C GLY A 60 -10.94 12.54 4.67
N ASN A 61 -9.83 13.11 4.19
CA ASN A 61 -9.58 14.54 4.24
C ASN A 61 -10.60 15.34 3.42
N GLU A 62 -10.91 14.87 2.20
CA GLU A 62 -11.91 15.49 1.32
C GLU A 62 -13.32 15.45 1.93
N ALA A 63 -13.67 14.35 2.59
CA ALA A 63 -14.92 14.22 3.34
C ALA A 63 -14.96 15.05 4.64
N GLY A 64 -13.85 15.69 5.01
CA GLY A 64 -13.74 16.49 6.24
C GLY A 64 -13.62 15.66 7.53
N ASN A 65 -13.29 14.37 7.43
CA ASN A 65 -13.10 13.50 8.58
C ASN A 65 -11.92 13.99 9.42
N LYS A 66 -12.15 14.22 10.72
CA LYS A 66 -11.12 14.71 11.63
C LYS A 66 -10.36 13.55 12.31
N PRO A 67 -9.06 13.70 12.56
CA PRO A 67 -8.23 14.86 12.24
C PRO A 67 -7.81 14.88 10.76
N LEU A 68 -7.60 16.08 10.19
CA LEU A 68 -7.12 16.21 8.81
C LEU A 68 -5.62 15.91 8.76
N ILE A 69 -5.23 14.81 8.13
CA ILE A 69 -3.83 14.40 8.05
C ILE A 69 -3.15 15.22 6.95
N ASN A 70 -2.02 15.87 7.26
CA ASN A 70 -1.24 16.65 6.29
C ASN A 70 -0.45 15.76 5.30
N LEU A 71 -1.17 14.91 4.57
CA LEU A 71 -0.65 13.96 3.60
C LEU A 71 0.06 14.68 2.45
N LYS A 72 1.33 14.33 2.21
CA LYS A 72 2.15 14.89 1.12
C LYS A 72 2.49 13.90 0.02
N GLY A 73 2.42 12.60 0.31
CA GLY A 73 2.68 11.56 -0.68
C GLY A 73 3.07 10.24 -0.04
N TYR A 74 3.58 9.34 -0.88
CA TYR A 74 4.05 8.04 -0.46
C TYR A 74 5.24 7.57 -1.28
N THR A 75 6.00 6.63 -0.72
CA THR A 75 7.15 6.00 -1.39
C THR A 75 7.06 4.48 -1.30
N LEU A 76 7.55 3.80 -2.33
CA LEU A 76 7.51 2.35 -2.45
C LEU A 76 8.91 1.82 -2.76
N GLY A 77 9.44 0.97 -1.88
CA GLY A 77 10.60 0.13 -2.14
C GLY A 77 10.17 -1.17 -2.82
N ASN A 78 10.92 -1.60 -3.83
CA ASN A 78 10.76 -2.87 -4.57
C ASN A 78 9.31 -3.43 -4.60
N PRO A 79 8.31 -2.64 -5.05
CA PRO A 79 6.93 -2.95 -4.76
C PRO A 79 6.38 -4.10 -5.62
N LYS A 80 5.48 -4.89 -5.04
CA LYS A 80 4.46 -5.61 -5.82
C LYS A 80 3.36 -4.61 -6.18
N THR A 81 3.16 -4.37 -7.47
CA THR A 81 2.24 -3.35 -7.99
C THR A 81 1.07 -3.96 -8.76
N PHE A 82 1.30 -4.98 -9.58
CA PHE A 82 0.27 -5.69 -10.32
C PHE A 82 0.59 -7.20 -10.44
N PRO A 83 -0.41 -8.07 -10.72
CA PRO A 83 -0.22 -9.53 -10.74
C PRO A 83 0.93 -9.98 -11.64
N GLU A 84 1.10 -9.35 -12.81
CA GLU A 84 2.06 -9.68 -13.85
C GLU A 84 3.50 -9.21 -13.56
N ASP A 85 3.78 -8.56 -12.41
CA ASP A 85 5.19 -8.27 -12.01
C ASP A 85 6.06 -9.54 -11.94
N THR A 86 5.45 -10.72 -11.81
CA THR A 86 6.16 -12.01 -11.82
C THR A 86 6.75 -12.36 -13.18
N ASP A 87 6.22 -11.81 -14.27
CA ASP A 87 6.63 -12.14 -15.64
C ASP A 87 8.07 -11.68 -15.92
N TYR A 88 8.56 -10.71 -15.14
CA TYR A 88 9.94 -10.22 -15.22
C TYR A 88 10.94 -11.07 -14.43
N GLN A 89 10.50 -12.01 -13.58
CA GLN A 89 11.41 -12.77 -12.71
C GLN A 89 12.33 -13.70 -13.51
N ILE A 90 11.79 -14.43 -14.48
CA ILE A 90 12.57 -15.36 -15.32
C ILE A 90 13.54 -14.59 -16.23
N PRO A 91 13.11 -13.57 -17.02
CA PRO A 91 14.04 -12.74 -17.77
C PRO A 91 15.10 -12.07 -16.89
N TYR A 92 14.72 -11.53 -15.71
CA TYR A 92 15.70 -10.93 -14.80
C TYR A 92 16.74 -11.93 -14.34
N SER A 93 16.31 -13.15 -13.96
CA SER A 93 17.22 -14.20 -13.49
C SER A 93 18.21 -14.63 -14.58
N HIS A 94 17.76 -14.74 -15.83
CA HIS A 94 18.62 -15.07 -16.96
C HIS A 94 19.65 -13.96 -17.25
N HIS A 95 19.21 -12.70 -17.38
CA HIS A 95 20.11 -11.58 -17.68
C HIS A 95 21.13 -11.29 -16.56
N MET A 96 20.85 -11.73 -15.34
CA MET A 96 21.76 -11.63 -14.19
C MET A 96 22.67 -12.87 -14.03
N GLY A 97 22.58 -13.85 -14.93
CA GLY A 97 23.38 -15.07 -14.90
C GLY A 97 23.01 -16.04 -13.76
N LEU A 98 21.78 -15.94 -13.24
CA LEU A 98 21.29 -16.81 -12.15
C LEU A 98 20.74 -18.15 -12.68
N ILE A 99 20.35 -18.20 -13.96
CA ILE A 99 19.91 -19.42 -14.67
C ILE A 99 20.65 -19.54 -16.01
N SER A 100 20.84 -20.77 -16.49
CA SER A 100 21.46 -21.07 -17.78
C SER A 100 20.53 -20.79 -18.96
N ASP A 101 21.07 -20.71 -20.17
CA ASP A 101 20.29 -20.64 -21.42
C ASP A 101 19.33 -21.84 -21.55
N GLU A 102 19.78 -23.04 -21.18
CA GLU A 102 18.95 -24.26 -21.17
C GLU A 102 17.73 -24.16 -20.23
N LEU A 103 17.81 -23.42 -19.12
CA LEU A 103 16.68 -23.20 -18.21
C LEU A 103 15.79 -22.02 -18.64
N TYR A 104 16.26 -21.19 -19.56
CA TYR A 104 15.55 -20.03 -20.05
C TYR A 104 14.69 -20.31 -21.29
N GLU A 105 15.13 -21.24 -22.13
CA GLU A 105 14.43 -21.74 -23.33
C GLU A 105 13.29 -22.72 -23.00
#